data_AF-A0A4Z0YNJ0-F1
#
_entry.id   AF-A0A4Z0YNJ0-F1
#
_cell.length_a   1.000
_cell.length_b   1.000
_cell.length_c   1.000
_cell.angle_alpha   90.00
_cell.angle_beta   90.00
_cell.angle_gamma   90.00
#
_symmetry.space_group_name_H-M   'P 1'
#
loop_
_entity.id
_entity.type
_entity.pdbx_description
1 polymer ?
#
loop_
_entity_poly.entity_id
_entity_poly.type
_entity_poly.pdbx_seq_one_letter_code
_entity_poly.pdbx_strand_id
1 'polypeptide(L)'
;MFFSRVILTSLVLFGCLAHARYLVERDSVADGRIEAKFRSKIVAFLQRKVNALVSTKDNPNTNLINLAYSIAEDNDYTFAVLRSFSDFNANILNIGTERLEGCTVLTVVSRKAVYMAHFFENLAFAPDDGKAPDSAFEQNCINQITGRGQTWRTRGDSIDPSLFTGNNGPAFAYIMTPRQEQADPTRQNPNPPVPGPDTQLYAERMRQLSQTLTSLIPGLWVVYYNYIAANAAQYEEQDAQQHRGKALFEYDPNADGNNNANFRIWYEQNMENGQGAGLFA
;
A
#
# COMPACT_ATOMS: atom_id res chain seq x y z
N MET A 1 -49.99 -22.01 -15.03
CA MET A 1 -49.20 -21.50 -13.90
C MET A 1 -47.80 -21.21 -14.41
N PHE A 2 -47.42 -19.94 -14.37
CA PHE A 2 -46.33 -19.33 -15.12
C PHE A 2 -45.31 -18.72 -14.13
N PHE A 3 -44.05 -18.64 -14.56
CA PHE A 3 -42.92 -17.88 -14.01
C PHE A 3 -42.30 -18.32 -12.66
N SER A 4 -41.04 -18.77 -12.71
CA SER A 4 -39.88 -17.93 -12.34
C SER A 4 -38.63 -18.79 -12.08
N ARG A 5 -37.71 -18.82 -13.05
CA ARG A 5 -36.32 -19.28 -12.88
C ARG A 5 -35.43 -18.59 -13.89
N VAL A 6 -35.13 -17.32 -13.67
CA VAL A 6 -33.95 -16.61 -14.20
C VAL A 6 -33.60 -15.53 -13.17
N ILE A 7 -32.32 -15.18 -13.07
CA ILE A 7 -31.68 -14.20 -12.16
C ILE A 7 -30.91 -14.89 -11.02
N LEU A 8 -29.73 -15.44 -11.36
CA LEU A 8 -28.60 -15.48 -10.43
C LEU A 8 -27.27 -15.67 -11.22
N THR A 9 -26.97 -14.78 -12.18
CA THR A 9 -25.71 -14.86 -12.93
C THR A 9 -25.18 -13.50 -13.44
N SER A 10 -25.45 -12.40 -12.73
CA SER A 10 -25.06 -11.06 -13.21
C SER A 10 -24.29 -10.18 -12.22
N LEU A 11 -23.95 -10.66 -11.01
CA LEU A 11 -23.21 -9.82 -10.04
C LEU A 11 -21.69 -10.03 -10.00
N VAL A 12 -21.14 -11.04 -10.68
CA VAL A 12 -19.68 -11.32 -10.66
C VAL A 12 -18.93 -10.60 -11.79
N LEU A 13 -19.62 -10.08 -12.81
CA LEU A 13 -18.96 -9.49 -13.99
C LEU A 13 -18.60 -8.00 -13.88
N PHE A 14 -19.13 -7.24 -12.91
CA PHE A 14 -18.89 -5.79 -12.86
C PHE A 14 -17.53 -5.41 -12.22
N GLY A 15 -16.96 -6.26 -11.35
CA GLY A 15 -15.66 -5.98 -10.71
C GLY A 15 -14.45 -6.11 -11.66
N CYS A 16 -14.48 -7.07 -12.60
CA CYS A 16 -13.37 -7.25 -13.54
C CYS A 16 -13.32 -6.17 -14.64
N LEU A 17 -14.44 -5.51 -14.94
CA LEU A 17 -14.49 -4.50 -16.00
C LEU A 17 -13.83 -3.17 -15.62
N ALA A 18 -13.80 -2.79 -14.33
CA ALA A 18 -13.14 -1.55 -13.89
C ALA A 18 -11.61 -1.64 -14.02
N HIS A 19 -11.03 -2.80 -13.71
CA HIS A 19 -9.59 -3.05 -13.89
C HIS A 19 -9.21 -3.20 -15.38
N ALA A 20 -10.09 -3.81 -16.18
CA ALA A 20 -9.90 -3.90 -17.63
C ALA A 20 -10.02 -2.54 -18.34
N ARG A 21 -10.89 -1.63 -17.88
CA ARG A 21 -11.06 -0.30 -18.52
C ARG A 21 -9.85 0.61 -18.32
N TYR A 22 -9.16 0.51 -17.18
CA TYR A 22 -7.90 1.21 -16.94
C TYR A 22 -6.76 0.66 -17.82
N LEU A 23 -6.74 -0.65 -18.07
CA LEU A 23 -5.77 -1.28 -18.98
C LEU A 23 -6.06 -0.99 -20.46
N VAL A 24 -7.33 -0.90 -20.86
CA VAL A 24 -7.73 -0.61 -22.25
C VAL A 24 -7.48 0.86 -22.65
N GLU A 25 -7.60 1.83 -21.73
CA GLU A 25 -7.18 3.21 -22.02
C GLU A 25 -5.65 3.34 -22.17
N ARG A 26 -4.89 2.46 -21.50
CA ARG A 26 -3.42 2.41 -21.57
C ARG A 26 -2.91 1.95 -22.95
N ASP A 27 -3.65 1.07 -23.62
CA ASP A 27 -3.31 0.59 -24.98
C ASP A 27 -3.73 1.56 -26.11
N SER A 28 -4.43 2.66 -25.78
CA SER A 28 -4.90 3.65 -26.76
C SER A 28 -4.03 4.91 -26.89
N VAL A 29 -2.92 5.02 -26.14
CA VAL A 29 -2.06 6.21 -26.15
C VAL A 29 -1.04 6.15 -27.28
N ALA A 30 -1.43 6.68 -28.42
CA ALA A 30 -0.64 6.79 -29.65
C ALA A 30 0.54 7.80 -29.62
N ASP A 31 1.11 8.18 -28.47
CA ASP A 31 2.34 8.99 -28.41
C ASP A 31 3.07 8.81 -27.08
N GLY A 32 4.21 8.09 -27.10
CA GLY A 32 5.05 7.86 -25.91
C GLY A 32 5.55 9.15 -25.23
N ARG A 33 5.44 10.32 -25.89
CA ARG A 33 5.73 11.63 -25.27
C ARG A 33 4.70 12.04 -24.22
N ILE A 34 3.42 11.69 -24.42
CA ILE A 34 2.35 12.02 -23.47
C ILE A 34 2.56 11.24 -22.17
N GLU A 35 2.87 9.94 -22.30
CA GLU A 35 3.15 9.07 -21.16
C GLU A 35 4.36 9.55 -20.36
N ALA A 36 5.46 9.91 -21.03
CA ALA A 36 6.66 10.42 -20.35
C ALA A 36 6.39 11.72 -19.55
N LYS A 37 5.63 12.65 -20.13
CA LYS A 37 5.26 13.91 -19.46
C LYS A 37 4.30 13.70 -18.29
N PHE A 38 3.39 12.73 -18.39
CA PHE A 38 2.50 12.38 -17.30
C PHE A 38 3.26 11.71 -16.15
N ARG A 39 4.12 10.74 -16.46
CA ARG A 39 5.00 10.08 -15.49
C ARG A 39 5.89 11.08 -14.75
N SER A 40 6.51 12.03 -15.45
CA SER A 40 7.37 13.04 -14.78
C SER A 40 6.61 13.93 -13.82
N LYS A 41 5.36 14.28 -14.12
CA LYS A 41 4.49 15.03 -13.21
C LYS A 41 4.12 14.23 -11.96
N ILE A 42 3.81 12.93 -12.10
CA ILE A 42 3.53 12.04 -10.98
C ILE A 42 4.77 11.92 -10.09
N VAL A 43 5.94 11.67 -10.67
CA VAL A 43 7.21 11.57 -9.93
C VAL A 43 7.46 12.86 -9.14
N ALA A 44 7.33 14.02 -9.79
CA ALA A 44 7.53 15.30 -9.12
C ALA A 44 6.50 15.56 -8.01
N PHE A 45 5.25 15.12 -8.18
CA PHE A 45 4.22 15.20 -7.15
C PHE A 45 4.58 14.33 -5.94
N LEU A 46 4.91 13.05 -6.18
CA LEU A 46 5.30 12.10 -5.13
C LEU A 46 6.52 12.60 -4.37
N GLN A 47 7.55 13.05 -5.07
CA GLN A 47 8.75 13.59 -4.43
C GLN A 47 8.42 14.77 -3.51
N ARG A 48 7.60 15.73 -3.96
CA ARG A 48 7.23 16.88 -3.13
C ARG A 48 6.46 16.46 -1.88
N LYS A 49 5.53 15.52 -2.01
CA LYS A 49 4.71 15.04 -0.89
C LYS A 49 5.55 14.26 0.11
N VAL A 50 6.40 13.37 -0.38
CA VAL A 50 7.33 12.60 0.45
C VAL A 50 8.33 13.52 1.16
N ASN A 51 8.92 14.50 0.48
CA ASN A 51 9.80 15.48 1.11
C ASN A 51 9.08 16.26 2.25
N ALA A 52 7.79 16.56 2.07
CA ALA A 52 6.98 17.19 3.11
C ALA A 52 6.70 16.24 4.30
N LEU A 53 6.57 14.93 4.06
CA LEU A 53 6.47 13.93 5.13
C LEU A 53 7.77 13.82 5.92
N VAL A 54 8.92 13.83 5.23
CA VAL A 54 10.24 13.75 5.88
C VAL A 54 10.51 14.97 6.75
N SER A 55 10.15 16.17 6.28
CA SER A 55 10.37 17.40 7.04
C SER A 55 9.43 17.57 8.24
N THR A 56 8.37 16.76 8.35
CA THR A 56 7.36 16.83 9.42
C THR A 56 7.48 15.69 10.44
N LYS A 57 8.58 14.93 10.41
CA LYS A 57 8.84 13.72 11.23
C LYS A 57 8.53 13.87 12.74
N ASP A 58 8.54 15.10 13.27
CA ASP A 58 8.28 15.40 14.69
C ASP A 58 7.00 16.23 14.95
N ASN A 59 6.11 16.41 13.98
CA ASN A 59 4.90 17.21 14.15
C ASN A 59 3.60 16.35 14.23
N PRO A 60 3.16 15.99 15.44
CA PRO A 60 1.96 15.16 15.64
C PRO A 60 0.65 15.87 15.27
N ASN A 61 0.68 17.19 15.00
CA ASN A 61 -0.49 17.98 14.64
C ASN A 61 -0.68 18.14 13.13
N THR A 62 0.03 17.36 12.31
CA THR A 62 -0.10 17.43 10.86
C THR A 62 -0.91 16.26 10.33
N ASN A 63 -1.71 16.52 9.30
CA ASN A 63 -2.34 15.48 8.48
C ASN A 63 -1.30 14.84 7.52
N LEU A 64 -0.04 14.83 7.91
CA LEU A 64 1.13 14.35 7.19
C LEU A 64 1.83 13.36 8.11
N ILE A 65 1.71 12.07 7.79
CA ILE A 65 2.21 11.00 8.65
C ILE A 65 3.32 10.26 7.90
N ASN A 66 4.56 10.42 8.36
CA ASN A 66 5.69 9.64 7.86
C ASN A 66 5.79 8.31 8.61
N LEU A 67 5.77 7.20 7.88
CA LEU A 67 5.91 5.87 8.46
C LEU A 67 7.37 5.43 8.66
N ALA A 68 8.34 6.14 8.09
CA ALA A 68 9.76 5.95 8.37
C ALA A 68 10.11 6.58 9.73
N TYR A 69 9.70 5.91 10.80
CA TYR A 69 9.96 6.36 12.17
C TYR A 69 11.30 5.80 12.67
N SER A 70 12.37 6.57 12.47
CA SER A 70 13.68 6.35 13.10
C SER A 70 13.95 7.47 14.10
N ILE A 71 14.06 7.14 15.39
CA ILE A 71 14.25 8.11 16.50
C ILE A 71 15.72 8.42 16.83
N ALA A 72 16.64 7.70 16.20
CA ALA A 72 18.10 7.88 16.23
C ALA A 72 18.71 6.85 15.26
N GLU A 73 19.99 6.98 14.93
CA GLU A 73 20.71 6.19 13.90
C GLU A 73 20.67 4.65 14.06
N ASP A 74 20.04 4.07 15.10
CA ASP A 74 20.01 2.62 15.34
C ASP A 74 18.66 2.06 15.83
N ASN A 75 17.57 2.80 15.65
CA ASN A 75 16.28 2.43 16.22
C ASN A 75 15.15 2.35 15.19
N ASP A 76 15.20 1.33 14.34
CA ASP A 76 14.07 0.94 13.50
C ASP A 76 12.89 0.47 14.36
N TYR A 77 11.69 0.87 13.95
CA TYR A 77 10.42 0.38 14.47
C TYR A 77 9.49 0.03 13.34
N THR A 78 8.77 -1.07 13.47
CA THR A 78 7.51 -1.20 12.73
C THR A 78 6.57 -0.10 13.19
N PHE A 79 6.02 0.67 12.24
CA PHE A 79 5.08 1.74 12.56
C PHE A 79 3.79 1.59 11.77
N ALA A 80 2.66 1.72 12.45
CA ALA A 80 1.34 1.62 11.87
C ALA A 80 0.43 2.75 12.36
N VAL A 81 -0.48 3.20 11.49
CA VAL A 81 -1.50 4.18 11.87
C VAL A 81 -2.86 3.75 11.35
N LEU A 82 -3.88 3.95 12.18
CA LEU A 82 -5.28 3.78 11.84
C LEU A 82 -5.97 5.14 11.91
N ARG A 83 -6.66 5.55 10.85
CA ARG A 83 -7.33 6.84 10.77
C ARG A 83 -8.74 6.69 10.22
N SER A 84 -9.73 7.21 10.94
CA SER A 84 -11.09 7.34 10.45
C SER A 84 -11.20 8.57 9.55
N PHE A 85 -11.85 8.45 8.40
CA PHE A 85 -12.05 9.57 7.48
C PHE A 85 -12.96 10.66 8.05
N SER A 86 -13.79 10.33 9.04
CA SER A 86 -14.58 11.31 9.79
C SER A 86 -13.73 12.36 10.51
N ASP A 87 -12.46 12.07 10.76
CA ASP A 87 -11.55 12.95 11.48
C ASP A 87 -10.98 14.05 10.54
N PHE A 88 -11.26 13.95 9.23
CA PHE A 88 -10.64 14.73 8.16
C PHE A 88 -11.65 15.50 7.31
N ASN A 89 -12.77 15.94 7.87
CA ASN A 89 -13.89 16.54 7.12
C ASN A 89 -13.54 17.74 6.20
N ALA A 90 -12.44 18.46 6.46
CA ALA A 90 -11.95 19.55 5.62
C ALA A 90 -10.44 19.46 5.32
N ASN A 91 -9.80 18.39 5.76
CA ASN A 91 -8.36 18.30 5.82
C ASN A 91 -7.87 17.12 4.98
N ILE A 92 -6.85 17.35 4.15
CA ILE A 92 -6.22 16.27 3.38
C ILE A 92 -5.31 15.47 4.30
N LEU A 93 -5.55 14.17 4.41
CA LEU A 93 -4.66 13.22 5.08
C LEU A 93 -3.65 12.68 4.08
N ASN A 94 -2.36 12.69 4.43
CA ASN A 94 -1.30 12.00 3.69
C ASN A 94 -0.54 11.09 4.65
N ILE A 95 -0.33 9.85 4.25
CA ILE A 95 0.45 8.86 4.99
C ILE A 95 1.46 8.27 4.01
N GLY A 96 2.73 8.21 4.34
CA GLY A 96 3.67 7.66 3.38
C GLY A 96 5.02 7.30 3.95
N THR A 97 5.83 6.68 3.11
CA THR A 97 7.21 6.30 3.39
C THR A 97 8.00 6.30 2.09
N GLU A 98 9.31 6.39 2.23
CA GLU A 98 10.27 6.27 1.13
C GLU A 98 11.42 5.34 1.50
N ARG A 99 12.35 5.17 0.56
CA ARG A 99 13.57 4.36 0.72
C ARG A 99 13.27 2.93 1.18
N LEU A 100 12.30 2.29 0.53
CA LEU A 100 11.98 0.88 0.79
C LEU A 100 13.12 -0.01 0.25
N GLU A 101 14.04 -0.41 1.12
CA GLU A 101 15.22 -1.23 0.75
C GLU A 101 15.00 -2.74 0.85
N GLY A 102 13.80 -3.14 1.27
CA GLY A 102 13.43 -4.53 1.57
C GLY A 102 12.22 -4.63 2.49
N CYS A 103 11.75 -3.48 2.99
CA CYS A 103 10.56 -3.35 3.81
C CYS A 103 9.26 -3.71 3.08
N THR A 104 8.23 -4.02 3.85
CA THR A 104 6.86 -4.22 3.34
C THR A 104 5.95 -3.11 3.83
N VAL A 105 5.14 -2.55 2.93
CA VAL A 105 4.08 -1.59 3.25
C VAL A 105 2.73 -2.26 3.07
N LEU A 106 1.87 -2.15 4.08
CA LEU A 106 0.48 -2.61 4.06
C LEU A 106 -0.43 -1.39 4.14
N THR A 107 -1.38 -1.26 3.21
CA THR A 107 -2.50 -0.31 3.30
C THR A 107 -3.81 -1.08 3.25
N VAL A 108 -4.60 -1.04 4.32
CA VAL A 108 -5.97 -1.54 4.36
C VAL A 108 -6.93 -0.35 4.34
N VAL A 109 -7.91 -0.37 3.44
CA VAL A 109 -8.82 0.76 3.25
C VAL A 109 -10.25 0.30 3.04
N SER A 110 -11.19 1.08 3.59
CA SER A 110 -12.63 0.94 3.37
C SER A 110 -13.24 2.31 3.04
N ARG A 111 -14.57 2.42 3.04
CA ARG A 111 -15.27 3.72 2.97
C ARG A 111 -15.10 4.57 4.23
N LYS A 112 -14.64 4.00 5.34
CA LYS A 112 -14.62 4.67 6.66
C LYS A 112 -13.23 5.01 7.14
N ALA A 113 -12.24 4.21 6.82
CA ALA A 113 -10.93 4.32 7.43
C ALA A 113 -9.81 3.83 6.52
N VAL A 114 -8.60 4.24 6.87
CA VAL A 114 -7.36 3.68 6.38
C VAL A 114 -6.52 3.18 7.55
N TYR A 115 -5.95 2.00 7.39
CA TYR A 115 -4.83 1.51 8.17
C TYR A 115 -3.62 1.45 7.25
N MET A 116 -2.50 2.03 7.65
CA MET A 116 -1.26 1.91 6.88
C MET A 116 -0.08 1.62 7.79
N ALA A 117 0.72 0.61 7.43
CA ALA A 117 1.85 0.14 8.20
C ALA A 117 3.09 -0.02 7.34
N HIS A 118 4.25 0.28 7.93
CA HIS A 118 5.58 0.04 7.39
C HIS A 118 6.29 -0.99 8.28
N PHE A 119 6.53 -2.18 7.72
CA PHE A 119 7.23 -3.28 8.37
C PHE A 119 8.66 -3.36 7.83
N PHE A 120 9.64 -3.13 8.70
CA PHE A 120 11.06 -3.17 8.34
C PHE A 120 11.53 -4.61 8.11
N GLU A 121 12.39 -4.80 7.11
CA GLU A 121 13.00 -6.10 6.79
C GLU A 121 13.72 -6.70 7.99
N ASN A 122 14.66 -5.93 8.55
CA ASN A 122 15.51 -6.31 9.69
C ASN A 122 14.75 -6.47 11.03
N LEU A 123 13.44 -6.21 11.06
CA LEU A 123 12.62 -6.44 12.24
C LEU A 123 11.62 -7.58 12.04
N ALA A 124 10.98 -7.65 10.87
CA ALA A 124 9.85 -8.54 10.65
C ALA A 124 10.17 -9.71 9.70
N PHE A 125 11.12 -9.57 8.76
CA PHE A 125 11.26 -10.53 7.67
C PHE A 125 12.60 -11.26 7.68
N ALA A 126 13.69 -10.52 7.87
CA ALA A 126 15.06 -11.03 7.93
C ALA A 126 15.79 -10.34 9.10
N PRO A 127 15.52 -10.72 10.35
CA PRO A 127 16.01 -9.99 11.52
C PRO A 127 17.53 -10.08 11.70
N ASP A 128 18.18 -8.93 11.92
CA ASP A 128 19.63 -8.81 12.07
C ASP A 128 20.14 -9.06 13.52
N ASP A 129 19.23 -9.05 14.50
CA ASP A 129 19.55 -9.07 15.94
C ASP A 129 19.65 -10.49 16.54
N GLY A 130 19.73 -11.51 15.69
CA GLY A 130 19.76 -12.92 16.10
C GLY A 130 18.42 -13.47 16.56
N LYS A 131 17.32 -12.72 16.43
CA LYS A 131 15.98 -13.22 16.70
C LYS A 131 15.56 -14.25 15.66
N ALA A 132 14.85 -15.29 16.10
CA ALA A 132 14.31 -16.29 15.18
C ALA A 132 13.31 -15.62 14.20
N PRO A 133 13.45 -15.82 12.87
CA PRO A 133 12.62 -15.13 11.87
C PRO A 133 11.11 -15.29 12.09
N ASP A 134 10.64 -16.47 12.49
CA ASP A 134 9.22 -16.71 12.78
C ASP A 134 8.71 -15.84 13.94
N SER A 135 9.47 -15.78 15.03
CA SER A 135 9.10 -14.97 16.19
C SER A 135 9.18 -13.48 15.89
N ALA A 136 10.12 -13.07 15.03
CA ALA A 136 10.28 -11.67 14.63
C ALA A 136 9.09 -11.21 13.77
N PHE A 137 8.69 -12.02 12.79
CA PHE A 137 7.52 -11.77 11.95
C PHE A 137 6.23 -11.72 12.77
N GLU A 138 6.02 -12.70 13.64
CA GLU A 138 4.82 -12.76 14.48
C GLU A 138 4.70 -11.50 15.36
N GLN A 139 5.76 -11.12 16.06
CA GLN A 139 5.72 -10.01 17.01
C GLN A 139 5.66 -8.63 16.34
N ASN A 140 6.35 -8.45 15.20
CA ASN A 140 6.40 -7.16 14.53
C ASN A 140 5.26 -6.95 13.53
N CYS A 141 4.79 -7.99 12.87
CA CYS A 141 3.80 -7.88 11.82
C CYS A 141 2.42 -8.33 12.31
N ILE A 142 2.29 -9.60 12.66
CA ILE A 142 0.99 -10.21 12.97
C ILE A 142 0.39 -9.64 14.26
N ASN A 143 1.17 -9.56 15.33
CA ASN A 143 0.72 -9.04 16.62
C ASN A 143 0.41 -7.55 16.56
N GLN A 144 1.18 -6.77 15.79
CA GLN A 144 0.89 -5.36 15.55
C GLN A 144 -0.45 -5.19 14.81
N ILE A 145 -0.68 -5.96 13.75
CA ILE A 145 -1.92 -5.89 12.97
C ILE A 145 -3.13 -6.29 13.81
N THR A 146 -3.02 -7.39 14.55
CA THR A 146 -4.14 -7.98 15.27
C THR A 146 -4.39 -7.35 16.64
N GLY A 147 -3.42 -6.61 17.19
CA GLY A 147 -3.45 -6.10 18.55
C GLY A 147 -3.39 -7.22 19.60
N ARG A 148 -2.88 -8.40 19.24
CA ARG A 148 -2.80 -9.58 20.10
C ARG A 148 -1.36 -9.99 20.30
N GLY A 149 -1.06 -10.61 21.44
CA GLY A 149 0.28 -11.12 21.74
C GLY A 149 1.28 -10.03 22.11
N GLN A 150 2.54 -10.42 22.24
CA GLN A 150 3.63 -9.50 22.54
C GLN A 150 4.13 -8.86 21.24
N THR A 151 4.33 -7.55 21.25
CA THR A 151 5.06 -6.87 20.19
C THR A 151 6.49 -6.58 20.62
N TRP A 152 7.37 -6.41 19.65
CA TRP A 152 8.77 -6.04 19.88
C TRP A 152 9.13 -4.99 18.85
N ARG A 153 9.68 -3.84 19.27
CA ARG A 153 10.00 -2.69 18.38
C ARG A 153 8.88 -2.33 17.40
N THR A 154 7.63 -2.33 17.89
CA THR A 154 6.50 -1.78 17.15
C THR A 154 5.93 -0.54 17.82
N ARG A 155 5.27 0.29 17.02
CA ARG A 155 4.62 1.53 17.44
C ARG A 155 3.34 1.75 16.62
N GLY A 156 2.39 2.43 17.26
CA GLY A 156 1.15 2.84 16.63
C GLY A 156 0.02 1.82 16.72
N ASP A 157 -0.95 1.96 15.83
CA ASP A 157 -2.28 1.36 15.99
C ASP A 157 -2.34 -0.08 15.49
N SER A 158 -3.24 -0.89 16.04
CA SER A 158 -3.67 -2.16 15.44
C SER A 158 -4.91 -1.93 14.56
N ILE A 159 -5.26 -2.90 13.71
CA ILE A 159 -6.50 -2.83 12.93
C ILE A 159 -7.70 -2.97 13.86
N ASP A 160 -8.67 -2.06 13.74
CA ASP A 160 -10.04 -2.24 14.25
C ASP A 160 -10.93 -2.79 13.12
N PRO A 161 -11.32 -4.08 13.16
CA PRO A 161 -12.10 -4.69 12.09
C PRO A 161 -13.49 -4.06 11.89
N SER A 162 -14.04 -3.39 12.90
CA SER A 162 -15.36 -2.76 12.81
C SER A 162 -15.40 -1.61 11.78
N LEU A 163 -14.24 -1.04 11.45
CA LEU A 163 -14.08 0.00 10.44
C LEU A 163 -13.97 -0.57 9.01
N PHE A 164 -13.73 -1.88 8.86
CA PHE A 164 -13.50 -2.53 7.57
C PHE A 164 -14.52 -3.64 7.24
N THR A 165 -15.49 -3.90 8.13
CA THR A 165 -16.49 -4.96 7.97
C THR A 165 -17.93 -4.44 8.02
N GLY A 166 -18.92 -5.31 7.76
CA GLY A 166 -20.33 -4.99 7.89
C GLY A 166 -20.87 -4.10 6.76
N ASN A 167 -21.70 -3.11 7.11
CA ASN A 167 -22.36 -2.22 6.14
C ASN A 167 -21.42 -1.15 5.53
N ASN A 168 -20.10 -1.31 5.70
CA ASN A 168 -19.10 -0.34 5.27
C ASN A 168 -18.71 -0.50 3.79
N GLY A 169 -19.31 -1.47 3.10
CA GLY A 169 -18.92 -1.84 1.74
C GLY A 169 -17.71 -2.77 1.73
N PRO A 170 -17.15 -3.06 0.53
CA PRO A 170 -15.94 -3.85 0.44
C PRO A 170 -14.76 -3.15 1.13
N ALA A 171 -13.78 -3.93 1.57
CA ALA A 171 -12.49 -3.44 2.01
C ALA A 171 -11.41 -4.02 1.11
N PHE A 172 -10.30 -3.29 0.97
CA PHE A 172 -9.16 -3.67 0.15
C PHE A 172 -7.89 -3.59 0.99
N ALA A 173 -7.00 -4.55 0.81
CA ALA A 173 -5.64 -4.52 1.31
C ALA A 173 -4.69 -4.48 0.12
N TYR A 174 -3.85 -3.46 0.10
CA TYR A 174 -2.77 -3.30 -0.86
C TYR A 174 -1.46 -3.58 -0.13
N ILE A 175 -0.65 -4.48 -0.67
CA ILE A 175 0.60 -4.93 -0.06
C ILE A 175 1.73 -4.64 -1.04
N MET A 176 2.62 -3.72 -0.68
CA MET A 176 3.85 -3.44 -1.41
C MET A 176 5.01 -4.18 -0.73
N THR A 177 5.65 -5.11 -1.43
CA THR A 177 6.71 -5.98 -0.88
C THR A 177 7.86 -6.11 -1.89
N PRO A 178 9.11 -6.34 -1.48
CA PRO A 178 10.17 -6.60 -2.44
C PRO A 178 9.90 -7.88 -3.23
N ARG A 179 10.27 -7.85 -4.51
CA ARG A 179 10.32 -9.04 -5.35
C ARG A 179 11.63 -9.80 -5.17
N GLN A 180 11.63 -11.10 -5.42
CA GLN A 180 12.87 -11.87 -5.51
C GLN A 180 13.76 -11.29 -6.60
N GLU A 181 15.07 -11.20 -6.35
CA GLU A 181 16.02 -10.95 -7.42
C GLU A 181 15.91 -12.08 -8.44
N GLN A 182 15.46 -11.74 -9.64
CA GLN A 182 15.50 -12.66 -10.75
C GLN A 182 16.87 -12.50 -11.40
N ALA A 183 17.58 -13.62 -11.60
CA ALA A 183 18.78 -13.64 -12.41
C ALA A 183 18.40 -13.12 -13.80
N ASP A 184 18.72 -11.87 -14.08
CA ASP A 184 18.45 -11.19 -15.33
C ASP A 184 19.32 -11.85 -16.42
N PRO A 185 18.81 -12.80 -17.24
CA PRO A 185 19.66 -13.50 -18.18
C PRO A 185 20.04 -12.57 -19.34
N THR A 186 19.27 -11.51 -19.57
CA THR A 186 19.54 -10.42 -20.49
C THR A 186 18.70 -9.23 -20.03
N ARG A 187 19.32 -8.05 -19.78
CA ARG A 187 18.64 -6.75 -19.58
C ARG A 187 17.61 -6.35 -20.70
N GLN A 188 17.30 -7.28 -21.61
CA GLN A 188 16.41 -7.22 -22.75
C GLN A 188 14.96 -7.60 -22.44
N ASN A 189 14.63 -8.15 -21.26
CA ASN A 189 13.23 -8.34 -20.86
C ASN A 189 12.84 -7.31 -19.78
N PRO A 190 12.54 -6.05 -20.16
CA PRO A 190 12.34 -4.94 -19.23
C PRO A 190 11.08 -5.10 -18.35
N ASN A 191 10.23 -6.10 -18.62
CA ASN A 191 9.03 -6.40 -17.84
C ASN A 191 8.93 -7.92 -17.59
N PRO A 192 9.64 -8.46 -16.57
CA PRO A 192 9.29 -9.80 -16.07
C PRO A 192 7.82 -9.84 -15.65
N PRO A 193 7.17 -11.02 -15.70
CA PRO A 193 5.74 -11.15 -15.48
C PRO A 193 5.26 -10.45 -14.21
N VAL A 194 4.12 -9.76 -14.36
CA VAL A 194 3.36 -9.08 -13.30
C VAL A 194 3.25 -9.98 -12.07
N PRO A 195 3.36 -9.42 -10.85
CA PRO A 195 3.78 -10.17 -9.68
C PRO A 195 2.69 -11.09 -9.15
N GLY A 196 2.91 -12.39 -9.28
CA GLY A 196 2.24 -13.39 -8.46
C GLY A 196 2.94 -13.54 -7.10
N PRO A 197 2.30 -14.21 -6.12
CA PRO A 197 2.91 -14.54 -4.83
C PRO A 197 4.29 -15.21 -4.97
N ASP A 198 4.50 -15.99 -6.03
CA ASP A 198 5.74 -16.74 -6.28
C ASP A 198 6.94 -15.85 -6.65
N THR A 199 6.70 -14.57 -6.95
CA THR A 199 7.76 -13.60 -7.27
C THR A 199 8.14 -12.73 -6.08
N GLN A 200 7.52 -12.94 -4.90
CA GLN A 200 7.76 -12.17 -3.69
C GLN A 200 8.97 -12.69 -2.94
N LEU A 201 9.83 -11.79 -2.46
CA LEU A 201 10.98 -12.17 -1.63
C LEU A 201 10.54 -12.93 -0.37
N TYR A 202 9.40 -12.53 0.21
CA TYR A 202 8.84 -13.13 1.43
C TYR A 202 7.54 -13.90 1.18
N ALA A 203 7.48 -14.72 0.13
CA ALA A 203 6.24 -15.39 -0.31
C ALA A 203 5.45 -16.09 0.82
N GLU A 204 6.12 -16.84 1.70
CA GLU A 204 5.45 -17.51 2.83
C GLU A 204 4.85 -16.49 3.82
N ARG A 205 5.58 -15.43 4.14
CA ARG A 205 5.14 -14.37 5.04
C ARG A 205 3.97 -13.60 4.46
N MET A 206 3.97 -13.35 3.16
CA MET A 206 2.85 -12.70 2.48
C MET A 206 1.60 -13.58 2.47
N ARG A 207 1.76 -14.90 2.38
CA ARG A 207 0.65 -15.84 2.55
C ARG A 207 0.08 -15.79 3.97
N GLN A 208 0.94 -15.85 4.98
CA GLN A 208 0.55 -15.72 6.40
C GLN A 208 -0.15 -14.39 6.68
N LEU A 209 0.42 -13.27 6.22
CA LEU A 209 -0.16 -11.94 6.33
C LEU A 209 -1.57 -11.88 5.73
N SER A 210 -1.73 -12.38 4.51
CA SER A 210 -3.03 -12.37 3.83
C SER A 210 -4.06 -13.26 4.50
N GLN A 211 -3.66 -14.43 5.02
CA GLN A 211 -4.54 -15.29 5.81
C GLN A 211 -4.99 -14.59 7.10
N THR A 212 -4.06 -13.92 7.80
CA THR A 212 -4.38 -13.11 8.98
C THR A 212 -5.36 -12.01 8.66
N LEU A 213 -5.11 -11.23 7.60
CA LEU A 213 -5.97 -10.11 7.20
C LEU A 213 -7.37 -10.57 6.79
N THR A 214 -7.49 -11.63 5.99
CA THR A 214 -8.79 -12.16 5.54
C THR A 214 -9.56 -12.86 6.65
N SER A 215 -8.87 -13.42 7.64
CA SER A 215 -9.51 -13.94 8.87
C SER A 215 -10.01 -12.80 9.77
N LEU A 216 -9.27 -11.71 9.84
CA LEU A 216 -9.61 -10.54 10.65
C LEU A 216 -10.74 -9.70 10.02
N ILE A 217 -10.74 -9.57 8.69
CA ILE A 217 -11.70 -8.80 7.89
C ILE A 217 -12.31 -9.74 6.84
N PRO A 218 -13.43 -10.42 7.14
CA PRO A 218 -14.08 -11.32 6.19
C PRO A 218 -14.50 -10.59 4.91
N GLY A 219 -14.14 -11.17 3.75
CA GLY A 219 -14.45 -10.58 2.42
C GLY A 219 -13.45 -9.52 1.94
N LEU A 220 -12.32 -9.35 2.63
CA LEU A 220 -11.24 -8.46 2.22
C LEU A 220 -10.61 -8.91 0.89
N TRP A 221 -10.41 -7.94 -0.01
CA TRP A 221 -9.70 -8.15 -1.28
C TRP A 221 -8.23 -7.79 -1.11
N VAL A 222 -7.31 -8.68 -1.49
CA VAL A 222 -5.86 -8.44 -1.36
C VAL A 222 -5.22 -8.25 -2.72
N VAL A 223 -4.46 -7.17 -2.88
CA VAL A 223 -3.73 -6.80 -4.10
C VAL A 223 -2.25 -6.61 -3.75
N TYR A 224 -1.37 -7.15 -4.58
CA TYR A 224 0.08 -7.09 -4.36
C TYR A 224 0.78 -6.21 -5.38
N TYR A 225 1.78 -5.46 -4.91
CA TYR A 225 2.72 -4.71 -5.73
C TYR A 225 4.13 -5.12 -5.34
N ASN A 226 4.78 -5.89 -6.21
CA ASN A 226 6.15 -6.29 -5.94
C ASN A 226 7.11 -5.29 -6.56
N TYR A 227 8.00 -4.73 -5.75
CA TYR A 227 8.94 -3.70 -6.19
C TYR A 227 10.38 -4.21 -6.23
N ILE A 228 11.24 -3.51 -6.97
CA ILE A 228 12.68 -3.80 -7.01
C ILE A 228 13.33 -3.07 -5.85
N ALA A 229 13.76 -3.80 -4.83
CA ALA A 229 14.58 -3.25 -3.75
C ALA A 229 15.83 -2.57 -4.30
N ALA A 230 16.15 -1.41 -3.78
CA ALA A 230 17.41 -0.74 -4.00
C ALA A 230 18.15 -0.67 -2.67
N ASN A 231 19.47 -0.72 -2.69
CA ASN A 231 20.28 -0.49 -1.50
C ASN A 231 20.51 1.01 -1.27
N ALA A 232 20.93 1.38 -0.07
CA ALA A 232 21.23 2.77 0.31
C ALA A 232 22.11 3.51 -0.72
N ALA A 233 23.18 2.88 -1.21
CA ALA A 233 24.08 3.49 -2.20
C ALA A 233 23.36 3.79 -3.53
N GLN A 234 22.44 2.93 -3.95
CA GLN A 234 21.62 3.15 -5.15
C GLN A 234 20.62 4.30 -4.96
N TYR A 235 20.09 4.50 -3.75
CA TYR A 235 19.22 5.65 -3.47
C TYR A 235 19.97 6.97 -3.57
N GLU A 236 21.20 7.06 -3.04
CA GLU A 236 22.02 8.26 -3.13
C GLU A 236 22.33 8.68 -4.57
N GLU A 237 22.53 7.71 -5.47
CA GLU A 237 22.79 7.97 -6.89
C GLU A 237 21.51 8.30 -7.70
N GLN A 238 20.32 7.87 -7.21
CA GLN A 238 19.06 7.89 -7.96
C GLN A 238 17.99 8.86 -7.42
N ASP A 239 18.27 9.53 -6.28
CA ASP A 239 17.27 10.21 -5.42
C ASP A 239 16.50 11.34 -6.12
N ALA A 240 17.04 11.94 -7.19
CA ALA A 240 16.39 13.05 -7.88
C ALA A 240 15.37 12.63 -8.97
N GLN A 241 15.37 11.38 -9.45
CA GLN A 241 14.63 11.01 -10.67
C GLN A 241 13.72 9.78 -10.55
N GLN A 242 13.72 9.05 -9.42
CA GLN A 242 13.03 7.77 -9.34
C GLN A 242 11.86 7.76 -8.34
N HIS A 243 10.72 7.23 -8.79
CA HIS A 243 9.52 6.91 -8.01
C HIS A 243 9.69 5.64 -7.16
N ARG A 244 10.84 4.96 -7.27
CA ARG A 244 11.06 3.65 -6.67
C ARG A 244 11.11 3.69 -5.15
N GLY A 245 10.62 2.61 -4.54
CA GLY A 245 10.57 2.44 -3.09
C GLY A 245 9.83 3.55 -2.36
N LYS A 246 8.79 4.12 -2.98
CA LYS A 246 7.92 5.13 -2.38
C LYS A 246 6.50 4.61 -2.30
N ALA A 247 5.88 4.79 -1.14
CA ALA A 247 4.49 4.49 -0.89
C ALA A 247 3.81 5.71 -0.29
N LEU A 248 2.68 6.12 -0.87
CA LEU A 248 1.89 7.25 -0.40
C LEU A 248 0.41 6.89 -0.43
N PHE A 249 -0.30 7.20 0.64
CA PHE A 249 -1.74 7.26 0.72
C PHE A 249 -2.14 8.74 0.89
N GLU A 250 -3.13 9.19 0.14
CA GLU A 250 -3.79 10.48 0.34
C GLU A 250 -5.30 10.27 0.43
N TYR A 251 -5.94 10.86 1.43
CA TYR A 251 -7.39 11.03 1.48
C TYR A 251 -7.71 12.51 1.38
N ASP A 252 -8.58 12.85 0.45
CA ASP A 252 -9.05 14.21 0.20
C ASP A 252 -10.59 14.23 0.30
N PRO A 253 -11.18 14.91 1.30
CA PRO A 253 -12.63 14.98 1.47
C PRO A 253 -13.31 15.77 0.34
N ASN A 254 -12.56 16.50 -0.49
CA ASN A 254 -13.05 17.31 -1.60
C ASN A 254 -12.23 17.04 -2.88
N ALA A 255 -11.99 15.76 -3.17
CA ALA A 255 -11.06 15.34 -4.21
C ALA A 255 -11.40 15.82 -5.62
N ASP A 256 -12.68 16.14 -5.88
CA ASP A 256 -13.21 16.61 -7.16
C ASP A 256 -13.64 18.09 -7.17
N GLY A 257 -13.52 18.79 -6.03
CA GLY A 257 -13.98 20.17 -5.87
C GLY A 257 -15.48 20.33 -5.56
N ASN A 258 -16.26 19.25 -5.51
CA ASN A 258 -17.71 19.25 -5.24
C ASN A 258 -18.09 18.56 -3.91
N ASN A 259 -17.15 18.50 -2.97
CA ASN A 259 -17.23 17.77 -1.69
C ASN A 259 -17.42 16.26 -1.84
N ASN A 260 -16.98 15.67 -2.96
CA ASN A 260 -16.91 14.22 -3.08
C ASN A 260 -15.53 13.74 -2.61
N ALA A 261 -15.54 12.99 -1.52
CA ALA A 261 -14.34 12.42 -0.94
C ALA A 261 -13.76 11.32 -1.84
N ASN A 262 -12.45 11.23 -1.90
CA ASN A 262 -11.75 10.11 -2.51
C ASN A 262 -10.40 9.88 -1.82
N PHE A 263 -9.85 8.69 -1.97
CA PHE A 263 -8.45 8.44 -1.65
C PHE A 263 -7.65 8.07 -2.89
N ARG A 264 -6.34 8.18 -2.77
CA ARG A 264 -5.35 7.74 -3.75
C ARG A 264 -4.24 6.98 -3.03
N ILE A 265 -3.82 5.87 -3.60
CA ILE A 265 -2.64 5.13 -3.17
C ILE A 265 -1.65 5.18 -4.32
N TRP A 266 -0.41 5.54 -4.03
CA TRP A 266 0.69 5.45 -4.97
C TRP A 266 1.74 4.50 -4.42
N TYR A 267 1.97 3.41 -5.15
CA TYR A 267 3.08 2.50 -4.93
C TYR A 267 3.97 2.58 -6.16
N GLU A 268 5.05 3.34 -5.99
CA GLU A 268 5.92 3.79 -7.06
C GLU A 268 5.15 4.50 -8.21
N GLN A 269 5.11 3.91 -9.40
CA GLN A 269 4.39 4.43 -10.57
C GLN A 269 2.92 3.98 -10.64
N ASN A 270 2.51 3.03 -9.81
CA ASN A 270 1.15 2.52 -9.81
C ASN A 270 0.26 3.41 -8.94
N MET A 271 -0.98 3.59 -9.36
CA MET A 271 -1.96 4.36 -8.60
C MET A 271 -3.28 3.59 -8.49
N GLU A 272 -3.82 3.53 -7.28
CA GLU A 272 -5.18 3.10 -7.00
C GLU A 272 -5.99 4.26 -6.43
N ASN A 273 -7.30 4.26 -6.61
CA ASN A 273 -8.16 5.26 -5.99
C ASN A 273 -9.52 4.68 -5.59
N GLY A 274 -10.16 5.34 -4.62
CA GLY A 274 -11.38 4.84 -4.01
C GLY A 274 -12.60 4.82 -4.95
N GLN A 275 -12.72 5.78 -5.86
CA GLN A 275 -13.77 5.77 -6.89
C GLN A 275 -13.61 4.60 -7.86
N GLY A 276 -12.39 4.36 -8.36
CA GLY A 276 -12.06 3.22 -9.23
C GLY A 276 -12.30 1.87 -8.56
N ALA A 277 -12.14 1.80 -7.24
CA ALA A 277 -12.44 0.63 -6.42
C ALA A 277 -13.94 0.49 -6.05
N GLY A 278 -14.81 1.43 -6.45
CA GLY A 278 -16.24 1.42 -6.11
C GLY A 278 -16.54 1.75 -4.63
N LEU A 279 -15.58 2.33 -3.93
CA LEU A 279 -15.74 2.76 -2.53
C LEU A 279 -16.42 4.12 -2.41
N PHE A 280 -16.19 5.02 -3.36
CA PHE A 280 -16.83 6.34 -3.40
C PHE A 280 -17.64 6.50 -4.68
N ALA A 281 -18.65 7.35 -4.61
CA ALA A 281 -19.51 7.70 -5.75
C ALA A 281 -18.84 8.74 -6.65
#